data_AF-A0A939FNJ9-F1
#
_entry.id   AF-A0A939FNJ9-F1
#
_cell.length_a   1.000
_cell.length_b   1.000
_cell.length_c   1.000
_cell.angle_alpha   90.00
_cell.angle_beta   90.00
_cell.angle_gamma   90.00
#
_symmetry.space_group_name_H-M   'P 1'
#
loop_
_entity.id
_entity.type
_entity.pdbx_description
1 polymer ?
#
loop_
_entity_poly.entity_id
_entity_poly.type
_entity_poly.pdbx_seq_one_letter_code
_entity_poly.pdbx_strand_id
1 'polypeptide(L)'
;MWWRRCPRARPGRCPDCRRRASRVHSSYQRRLSERPVGSQRVVVRLRVRRYFCRNCSRKTFAEQIDGLTERYRRSSIGLKGWLRSIAAELGGRAGERLCRRLRLAAGRTRLLDLLEAPPVPERSPRVLGVDEFAFRRGCTYGTILVDVEAGTVVDVLPDRTSETFATWLRQHPGAEIICRDRASAYTRAEGSRPRRPGGRRQVASASEFFGRGGEDLSPTPPLPA
;
A
#
# COMPACT_ATOMS: atom_id res chain seq x y z
N MET A 1 6.61 -45.24 -13.85
CA MET A 1 6.81 -44.35 -12.68
C MET A 1 5.53 -44.34 -11.85
N TRP A 2 5.52 -45.06 -10.73
CA TRP A 2 4.34 -45.29 -9.90
C TRP A 2 4.03 -44.05 -9.04
N TRP A 3 2.94 -43.36 -9.34
CA TRP A 3 2.45 -42.28 -8.49
C TRP A 3 1.70 -42.89 -7.30
N ARG A 4 2.37 -43.04 -6.14
CA ARG A 4 1.64 -43.25 -4.89
C ARG A 4 0.75 -42.03 -4.62
N ARG A 5 -0.56 -42.27 -4.67
CA ARG A 5 -1.62 -41.34 -4.29
C ARG A 5 -1.40 -40.99 -2.82
N CYS A 6 -0.96 -39.77 -2.49
CA CYS A 6 -0.87 -39.32 -1.10
C CYS A 6 -2.29 -39.29 -0.50
N PRO A 7 -2.68 -40.23 0.37
CA PRO A 7 -4.00 -40.26 0.96
C PRO A 7 -4.00 -39.31 2.16
N ARG A 8 -5.11 -38.57 2.36
CA ARG A 8 -5.44 -37.79 3.57
C ARG A 8 -5.12 -36.29 3.63
N ALA A 9 -4.89 -35.59 2.52
CA ALA A 9 -5.11 -34.15 2.54
C ALA A 9 -6.63 -33.86 2.55
N ARG A 10 -7.13 -33.29 3.66
CA ARG A 10 -8.55 -32.96 3.89
C ARG A 10 -9.17 -32.30 2.65
N PRO A 11 -10.40 -32.65 2.23
CA PRO A 11 -11.01 -32.04 1.07
C PRO A 11 -11.13 -30.52 1.24
N GLY A 12 -10.76 -29.79 0.19
CA GLY A 12 -10.86 -28.33 0.16
C GLY A 12 -12.30 -27.84 0.40
N ARG A 13 -12.43 -26.63 0.91
CA ARG A 13 -13.71 -25.95 1.08
C ARG A 13 -13.96 -25.02 -0.09
N CYS A 14 -15.20 -24.96 -0.57
CA CYS A 14 -15.58 -23.99 -1.59
C CYS A 14 -15.37 -22.57 -1.04
N PRO A 15 -14.74 -21.64 -1.76
CA PRO A 15 -14.51 -20.31 -1.23
C PRO A 15 -15.78 -19.47 -1.09
N ASP A 16 -16.86 -19.82 -1.80
CA ASP A 16 -18.13 -19.07 -1.73
C ASP A 16 -19.04 -19.62 -0.63
N CYS A 17 -19.37 -20.91 -0.67
CA CYS A 17 -20.32 -21.50 0.28
C CYS A 17 -19.68 -22.23 1.47
N ARG A 18 -18.34 -22.28 1.55
CA ARG A 18 -17.53 -22.91 2.61
C ARG A 18 -17.78 -24.41 2.86
N ARG A 19 -18.69 -25.05 2.11
CA ARG A 19 -18.95 -26.49 2.16
C ARG A 19 -17.74 -27.26 1.62
N ARG A 20 -17.45 -28.41 2.25
CA ARG A 20 -16.36 -29.30 1.83
C ARG A 20 -16.70 -29.93 0.49
N ALA A 21 -15.70 -30.04 -0.39
CA ALA A 21 -15.84 -30.81 -1.60
C ALA A 21 -15.89 -32.31 -1.29
N SER A 22 -16.74 -33.04 -2.01
CA SER A 22 -16.79 -34.49 -1.98
C SER A 22 -16.09 -35.14 -3.18
N ARG A 23 -15.96 -34.41 -4.31
CA ARG A 23 -15.42 -34.96 -5.57
C ARG A 23 -14.36 -34.07 -6.20
N VAL A 24 -13.24 -34.69 -6.59
CA VAL A 24 -12.20 -34.08 -7.42
C VAL A 24 -12.66 -34.08 -8.89
N HIS A 25 -12.59 -32.94 -9.55
CA HIS A 25 -12.82 -32.78 -10.98
C HIS A 25 -11.57 -33.14 -11.78
N SER A 26 -10.43 -32.55 -11.42
CA SER A 26 -9.16 -32.77 -12.10
C SER A 26 -8.00 -32.43 -11.16
N SER A 27 -6.77 -32.72 -11.58
CA SER A 27 -5.57 -32.25 -10.89
C SER A 27 -4.58 -31.71 -11.91
N TYR A 28 -3.84 -30.67 -11.55
CA TYR A 28 -2.82 -30.08 -12.41
C TYR A 28 -1.57 -29.71 -11.61
N GLN A 29 -0.44 -29.55 -12.28
CA GLN A 29 0.78 -29.06 -11.65
C GLN A 29 0.81 -27.53 -11.65
N ARG A 30 1.19 -26.94 -10.53
CA ARG A 30 1.38 -25.50 -10.36
C ARG A 30 2.79 -25.24 -9.85
N ARG A 31 3.45 -24.23 -10.42
CA ARG A 31 4.75 -23.74 -9.97
C ARG A 31 4.56 -22.40 -9.26
N LEU A 32 5.11 -22.26 -8.06
CA LEU A 32 5.10 -21.02 -7.30
C LEU A 32 6.53 -20.56 -7.05
N SER A 33 6.81 -19.28 -7.29
CA SER A 33 8.04 -18.68 -6.77
C SER A 33 7.94 -18.59 -5.25
N GLU A 34 9.01 -18.94 -4.55
CA GLU A 34 9.13 -18.85 -3.09
C GLU A 34 10.34 -18.00 -2.73
N ARG A 35 10.43 -17.63 -1.45
CA ARG A 35 11.61 -17.00 -0.86
C ARG A 35 12.86 -17.84 -1.14
N PRO A 36 13.99 -17.19 -1.48
CA PRO A 36 15.25 -17.87 -1.72
C PRO A 36 15.74 -18.54 -0.43
N VAL A 37 16.54 -19.60 -0.60
CA VAL A 37 17.26 -20.25 0.49
C VAL A 37 18.74 -20.05 0.21
N GLY A 38 19.41 -19.31 1.08
CA GLY A 38 20.75 -18.78 0.80
C GLY A 38 20.76 -17.98 -0.51
N SER A 39 21.68 -18.32 -1.41
CA SER A 39 21.82 -17.68 -2.72
C SER A 39 20.98 -18.34 -3.83
N GLN A 40 20.12 -19.31 -3.50
CA GLN A 40 19.39 -20.10 -4.49
C GLN A 40 17.93 -19.67 -4.61
N ARG A 41 17.47 -19.51 -5.86
CA ARG A 41 16.07 -19.24 -6.15
C ARG A 41 15.25 -20.52 -5.93
N VAL A 42 14.14 -20.39 -5.19
CA VAL A 42 13.26 -21.53 -4.89
C VAL A 42 11.98 -21.46 -5.72
N VAL A 43 11.59 -22.61 -6.28
CA VAL A 43 10.30 -22.81 -6.95
C VAL A 43 9.61 -24.02 -6.35
N VAL A 44 8.45 -23.81 -5.75
CA VAL A 44 7.63 -24.88 -5.20
C VAL A 44 6.78 -25.48 -6.32
N ARG A 45 6.93 -26.79 -6.55
CA ARG A 45 6.12 -27.55 -7.51
C ARG A 45 5.03 -28.32 -6.77
N LEU A 46 3.78 -27.97 -7.03
CA LEU A 46 2.61 -28.50 -6.35
C LEU A 46 1.75 -29.29 -7.33
N ARG A 47 1.19 -30.41 -6.89
CA ARG A 47 0.03 -31.01 -7.58
C ARG A 47 -1.24 -30.50 -6.90
N VAL A 48 -1.97 -29.62 -7.57
CA VAL A 48 -3.18 -28.97 -7.06
C VAL A 48 -4.40 -29.72 -7.57
N ARG A 49 -5.36 -30.00 -6.68
CA ARG A 49 -6.65 -30.60 -7.05
C ARG A 49 -7.66 -29.50 -7.38
N ARG A 50 -8.47 -29.71 -8.41
CA ARG A 50 -9.68 -28.93 -8.68
C ARG A 50 -10.87 -29.75 -8.26
N TYR A 51 -11.77 -29.18 -7.47
CA TYR A 51 -12.96 -29.82 -6.94
C TYR A 51 -14.22 -29.32 -7.62
N PHE A 52 -15.25 -30.16 -7.62
CA PHE A 52 -16.62 -29.72 -7.89
C PHE A 52 -17.25 -29.12 -6.63
N CYS A 53 -18.06 -28.08 -6.80
CA CYS A 53 -19.00 -27.66 -5.78
C CYS A 53 -20.42 -27.81 -6.32
N ARG A 54 -21.29 -28.50 -5.55
CA ARG A 54 -22.68 -28.79 -5.90
C ARG A 54 -23.69 -27.92 -5.13
N ASN A 55 -23.19 -26.99 -4.31
CA ASN A 55 -24.00 -26.28 -3.32
C ASN A 55 -24.12 -24.78 -3.59
N CYS A 56 -23.52 -24.27 -4.67
CA CYS A 56 -23.57 -22.86 -5.05
C CYS A 56 -23.30 -22.69 -6.55
N SER A 57 -23.45 -21.46 -7.05
CA SER A 57 -23.21 -21.08 -8.45
C SER A 57 -21.78 -21.40 -8.95
N ARG A 58 -20.78 -21.36 -8.05
CA ARG A 58 -19.41 -21.78 -8.39
C ARG A 58 -19.35 -23.29 -8.65
N LYS A 59 -19.28 -23.68 -9.92
CA LYS A 59 -19.24 -25.10 -10.38
C LYS A 59 -17.97 -25.85 -9.93
N THR A 60 -16.81 -25.19 -9.98
CA THR A 60 -15.52 -25.78 -9.57
C THR A 60 -14.64 -24.79 -8.83
N PHE A 61 -13.70 -25.29 -8.03
CA PHE A 61 -12.67 -24.47 -7.37
C PHE A 61 -11.35 -25.23 -7.24
N ALA A 62 -10.23 -24.51 -7.27
CA ALA A 62 -8.92 -25.10 -7.02
C ALA A 62 -8.62 -25.15 -5.52
N GLU A 63 -8.07 -26.27 -5.07
CA GLU A 63 -7.48 -26.44 -3.74
C GLU A 63 -6.51 -25.30 -3.44
N GLN A 64 -6.64 -24.72 -2.25
CA GLN A 64 -5.66 -23.78 -1.70
C GLN A 64 -4.99 -24.46 -0.50
N ILE A 65 -3.67 -24.43 -0.48
CA ILE A 65 -2.85 -24.85 0.66
C ILE A 65 -2.69 -23.63 1.56
N ASP A 66 -3.16 -23.76 2.79
CA ASP A 66 -3.10 -22.68 3.78
C ASP A 66 -1.66 -22.23 4.02
N GLY A 67 -1.46 -20.92 4.20
CA GLY A 67 -0.14 -20.30 4.33
C GLY A 67 0.77 -20.35 3.09
N LEU A 68 0.38 -21.06 2.02
CA LEU A 68 1.23 -21.22 0.83
C LEU A 68 0.62 -20.64 -0.44
N THR A 69 -0.68 -20.87 -0.72
CA THR A 69 -1.26 -20.53 -2.02
C THR A 69 -2.48 -19.61 -1.93
N GLU A 70 -2.54 -18.62 -2.82
CA GLU A 70 -3.75 -17.84 -3.11
C GLU A 70 -4.25 -18.10 -4.54
N ARG A 71 -5.54 -17.89 -4.80
CA ARG A 71 -6.13 -18.04 -6.14
C ARG A 71 -5.39 -17.15 -7.16
N TYR A 72 -5.13 -17.69 -8.35
CA TYR A 72 -4.44 -17.02 -9.48
C TYR A 72 -2.99 -16.53 -9.26
N ARG A 73 -2.47 -16.55 -8.03
CA ARG A 73 -1.10 -16.07 -7.77
C ARG A 73 -0.02 -17.01 -8.32
N ARG A 74 1.15 -16.48 -8.62
CA ARG A 74 2.32 -17.26 -9.09
C ARG A 74 3.49 -17.25 -8.10
N SER A 75 3.25 -16.71 -6.90
CA SER A 75 4.16 -16.71 -5.76
C SER A 75 3.45 -17.27 -4.54
N SER A 76 4.23 -17.77 -3.59
CA SER A 76 3.73 -18.09 -2.27
C SER A 76 3.25 -16.84 -1.51
N ILE A 77 2.44 -17.06 -0.48
CA ILE A 77 2.04 -16.01 0.47
C ILE A 77 3.28 -15.43 1.17
N GLY A 78 4.23 -16.26 1.59
CA GLY A 78 5.48 -15.82 2.22
C GLY A 78 6.32 -14.89 1.33
N LEU A 79 6.52 -15.27 0.06
CA LEU A 79 7.23 -14.40 -0.89
C LEU A 79 6.47 -13.10 -1.15
N LYS A 80 5.14 -13.14 -1.26
CA LYS A 80 4.31 -11.94 -1.42
C LYS A 80 4.51 -10.97 -0.23
N GLY A 81 4.62 -11.49 1.00
CA GLY A 81 4.95 -10.72 2.18
C GLY A 81 6.29 -9.98 2.06
N TRP A 82 7.37 -10.68 1.70
CA TRP A 82 8.69 -10.05 1.48
C TRP A 82 8.64 -8.96 0.41
N LEU A 83 7.96 -9.23 -0.72
CA LEU A 83 7.85 -8.26 -1.80
C LEU A 83 7.06 -7.01 -1.39
N ARG A 84 6.04 -7.14 -0.54
CA ARG A 84 5.32 -6.00 0.03
C ARG A 84 6.21 -5.14 0.91
N SER A 85 6.97 -5.75 1.82
CA SER A 85 7.90 -5.00 2.68
C SER A 85 8.94 -4.25 1.84
N ILE A 86 9.53 -4.91 0.84
CA ILE A 86 10.47 -4.24 -0.08
C ILE A 86 9.79 -3.07 -0.82
N ALA A 87 8.55 -3.26 -1.27
CA ALA A 87 7.81 -2.21 -1.96
C ALA A 87 7.49 -1.02 -1.04
N ALA A 88 7.14 -1.27 0.23
CA ALA A 88 6.82 -0.22 1.19
C ALA A 88 8.04 0.63 1.52
N GLU A 89 9.20 0.00 1.75
CA GLU A 89 10.43 0.69 2.15
C GLU A 89 11.15 1.39 0.97
N LEU A 90 11.19 0.72 -0.19
CA LEU A 90 12.03 1.16 -1.32
C LEU A 90 11.22 1.63 -2.54
N GLY A 91 9.91 1.47 -2.51
CA GLY A 91 9.06 1.69 -3.68
C GLY A 91 9.42 0.80 -4.85
N GLY A 92 9.12 1.27 -6.06
CA GLY A 92 9.18 0.44 -7.26
C GLY A 92 10.61 0.21 -7.80
N ARG A 93 11.33 1.26 -8.21
CA ARG A 93 12.61 1.11 -8.94
C ARG A 93 13.75 0.67 -8.02
N ALA A 94 13.86 1.22 -6.82
CA ALA A 94 14.87 0.79 -5.86
C ALA A 94 14.56 -0.61 -5.33
N GLY A 95 13.29 -0.91 -5.04
CA GLY A 95 12.85 -2.25 -4.68
C GLY A 95 13.14 -3.29 -5.76
N GLU A 96 12.96 -2.98 -7.03
CA GLU A 96 13.32 -3.87 -8.14
C GLU A 96 14.83 -4.15 -8.19
N ARG A 97 15.68 -3.13 -8.01
CA ARG A 97 17.14 -3.32 -7.95
C ARG A 97 17.53 -4.24 -6.80
N LEU A 98 16.92 -4.07 -5.62
CA LEU A 98 17.15 -4.98 -4.50
C LEU A 98 16.66 -6.39 -4.81
N CYS A 99 15.47 -6.54 -5.38
CA CYS A 99 14.93 -7.85 -5.76
C CYS A 99 15.87 -8.62 -6.70
N ARG A 100 16.50 -7.94 -7.68
CA ARG A 100 17.49 -8.58 -8.55
C ARG A 100 18.70 -9.11 -7.78
N ARG A 101 19.24 -8.33 -6.84
CA ARG A 101 20.37 -8.75 -5.97
C ARG A 101 20.00 -9.94 -5.09
N LEU A 102 18.76 -9.96 -4.58
CA LEU A 102 18.21 -11.04 -3.77
C LEU A 102 17.66 -12.22 -4.59
N ARG A 103 17.82 -12.22 -5.91
CA ARG A 103 17.31 -13.26 -6.85
C ARG A 103 15.79 -13.50 -6.73
N LEU A 104 15.06 -12.44 -6.36
CA LEU A 104 13.60 -12.41 -6.31
C LEU A 104 13.03 -12.00 -7.68
N ALA A 105 12.03 -12.73 -8.16
CA ALA A 105 11.36 -12.43 -9.43
C ALA A 105 10.25 -11.38 -9.26
N ALA A 106 10.62 -10.11 -9.11
CA ALA A 106 9.70 -8.98 -9.05
C ALA A 106 10.25 -7.73 -9.75
N GLY A 107 9.43 -7.09 -10.57
CA GLY A 107 9.72 -5.81 -11.21
C GLY A 107 8.99 -4.65 -10.54
N ARG A 108 9.34 -3.41 -10.90
CA ARG A 108 8.74 -2.18 -10.35
C ARG A 108 7.21 -2.23 -10.26
N THR A 109 6.53 -2.51 -11.36
CA THR A 109 5.05 -2.49 -11.42
C THR A 109 4.46 -3.48 -10.44
N ARG A 110 4.96 -4.72 -10.44
CA ARG A 110 4.49 -5.75 -9.50
C ARG A 110 4.68 -5.36 -8.04
N LEU A 111 5.76 -4.65 -7.70
CA LEU A 111 6.00 -4.18 -6.34
C LEU A 111 4.96 -3.11 -5.96
N LEU A 112 4.72 -2.14 -6.85
CA LEU A 112 3.74 -1.08 -6.60
C LEU A 112 2.31 -1.63 -6.54
N ASP A 113 1.96 -2.62 -7.37
CA ASP A 113 0.64 -3.29 -7.35
C ASP A 113 0.38 -4.08 -6.05
N LEU A 114 1.42 -4.31 -5.22
CA LEU A 114 1.28 -4.97 -3.93
C LEU A 114 0.97 -4.00 -2.80
N LEU A 115 1.14 -2.70 -3.03
CA LEU A 115 0.82 -1.65 -2.08
C LEU A 115 -0.66 -1.27 -2.21
N GLU A 116 -1.29 -1.07 -1.07
CA GLU A 116 -2.66 -0.59 -0.97
C GLU A 116 -2.61 0.81 -0.38
N ALA A 117 -3.33 1.75 -0.98
CA ALA A 117 -3.45 3.09 -0.42
C ALA A 117 -4.17 2.99 0.94
N PRO A 118 -3.67 3.63 1.99
CA PRO A 118 -4.40 3.71 3.25
C PRO A 118 -5.73 4.45 3.02
N PRO A 119 -6.76 4.17 3.82
CA PRO A 119 -8.01 4.92 3.75
C PRO A 119 -7.75 6.38 4.11
N VAL A 120 -8.39 7.29 3.36
CA VAL A 120 -8.39 8.71 3.69
C VAL A 120 -9.25 8.92 4.95
N PRO A 121 -8.74 9.61 5.98
CA PRO A 121 -9.52 9.89 7.19
C PRO A 121 -10.78 10.70 6.88
N GLU A 122 -11.93 10.36 7.50
CA GLU A 122 -13.20 11.09 7.31
C GLU A 122 -13.13 12.57 7.74
N ARG A 123 -12.15 12.92 8.59
CA ARG A 123 -11.93 14.28 9.07
C ARG A 123 -10.48 14.68 8.84
N SER A 124 -10.29 15.92 8.41
CA SER A 124 -8.97 16.52 8.33
C SER A 124 -8.32 16.62 9.72
N PRO A 125 -6.99 16.50 9.83
CA PRO A 125 -6.26 16.88 11.05
C PRO A 125 -6.47 18.36 11.37
N ARG A 126 -6.16 18.74 12.62
CA ARG A 126 -6.28 20.11 13.11
C ARG A 126 -5.32 21.05 12.40
N VAL A 127 -4.06 20.64 12.23
CA VAL A 127 -3.03 21.35 11.45
C VAL A 127 -2.75 20.58 10.16
N LEU A 128 -3.24 21.12 9.04
CA LEU A 128 -3.13 20.52 7.72
C LEU A 128 -2.02 21.20 6.90
N GLY A 129 -1.00 20.45 6.55
CA GLY A 129 0.04 20.84 5.62
C GLY A 129 -0.41 20.57 4.18
N VAL A 130 -0.17 21.54 3.30
CA VAL A 130 -0.48 21.47 1.88
C VAL A 130 0.79 21.76 1.09
N ASP A 131 1.21 20.79 0.29
CA ASP A 131 2.40 20.93 -0.55
C ASP A 131 2.13 20.47 -1.99
N GLU A 132 2.81 21.08 -2.95
CA GLU A 132 2.73 20.71 -4.36
C GLU A 132 3.88 19.76 -4.73
N PHE A 133 3.56 18.67 -5.43
CA PHE A 133 4.58 17.75 -5.91
C PHE A 133 4.40 17.43 -7.38
N ALA A 134 5.50 17.13 -8.07
CA ALA A 134 5.48 16.74 -9.47
C ALA A 134 5.50 15.21 -9.60
N PHE A 135 4.41 14.62 -10.11
CA PHE A 135 4.41 13.21 -10.57
C PHE A 135 5.43 12.99 -11.68
N ARG A 136 5.50 13.96 -12.59
CA ARG A 136 6.51 14.07 -13.65
C ARG A 136 6.92 15.53 -13.72
N ARG A 137 8.19 15.82 -13.39
CA ARG A 137 8.76 17.18 -13.41
C ARG A 137 8.40 17.89 -14.72
N GLY A 138 7.81 19.08 -14.61
CA GLY A 138 7.42 19.91 -15.74
C GLY A 138 6.15 19.49 -16.47
N CYS A 139 5.43 18.44 -16.05
CA CYS A 139 4.24 17.95 -16.76
C CYS A 139 3.00 17.91 -15.86
N THR A 140 3.06 17.14 -14.78
CA THR A 140 1.88 16.81 -13.98
C THR A 140 2.22 17.03 -12.52
N TYR A 141 1.43 17.89 -11.89
CA TYR A 141 1.55 18.25 -10.48
C TYR A 141 0.30 17.78 -9.74
N GLY A 142 0.49 17.35 -8.51
CA GLY A 142 -0.57 17.05 -7.56
C GLY A 142 -0.34 17.79 -6.26
N THR A 143 -1.25 17.58 -5.32
CA THR A 143 -1.18 18.15 -3.97
C THR A 143 -1.01 17.03 -2.96
N ILE A 144 -0.05 17.13 -2.06
CA ILE A 144 0.05 16.24 -0.89
C ILE A 144 -0.53 16.96 0.31
N LEU A 145 -1.40 16.27 1.03
CA LEU A 145 -1.98 16.69 2.28
C LEU A 145 -1.31 15.94 3.43
N VAL A 146 -0.82 16.67 4.42
CA VAL A 146 -0.04 16.11 5.53
C VAL A 146 -0.65 16.56 6.85
N ASP A 147 -0.78 15.65 7.80
CA ASP A 147 -0.99 16.00 9.20
C ASP A 147 0.36 16.48 9.76
N VAL A 148 0.46 17.79 10.00
CA VAL A 148 1.71 18.41 10.47
C VAL A 148 2.04 17.97 11.89
N GLU A 149 1.04 17.70 12.72
CA GLU A 149 1.25 17.30 14.12
C GLU A 149 1.68 15.84 14.21
N ALA A 150 1.07 14.96 13.41
CA ALA A 150 1.43 13.55 13.39
C ALA A 150 2.61 13.22 12.45
N GLY A 151 2.99 14.13 11.56
CA GLY A 151 4.01 13.90 10.53
C GLY A 151 3.62 12.82 9.52
N THR A 152 2.32 12.67 9.23
CA THR A 152 1.81 11.59 8.37
C THR A 152 1.07 12.14 7.15
N VAL A 153 1.15 11.42 6.03
CA VAL A 153 0.40 11.76 4.82
C VAL A 153 -1.08 11.41 5.03
N VAL A 154 -1.95 12.37 4.76
CA VAL A 154 -3.42 12.24 4.87
C VAL A 154 -4.01 11.80 3.54
N ASP A 155 -3.65 12.50 2.46
CA ASP A 155 -4.17 12.22 1.11
C ASP A 155 -3.28 12.84 0.03
N VAL A 156 -3.48 12.41 -1.22
CA VAL A 156 -2.81 12.92 -2.41
C VAL A 156 -3.85 13.27 -3.47
N LEU A 157 -4.00 14.57 -3.74
CA LEU A 157 -4.93 15.07 -4.75
C LEU A 157 -4.32 14.98 -6.16
N PRO A 158 -5.14 14.71 -7.19
CA PRO A 158 -4.65 14.44 -8.55
C PRO A 158 -4.15 15.70 -9.28
N ASP A 159 -4.46 16.88 -8.77
CA ASP A 159 -4.14 18.16 -9.37
C ASP A 159 -3.73 19.19 -8.29
N ARG A 160 -3.46 20.42 -8.75
CA ARG A 160 -3.07 21.55 -7.90
C ARG A 160 -4.11 22.68 -7.84
N THR A 161 -5.37 22.36 -8.12
CA THR A 161 -6.43 23.37 -8.26
C THR A 161 -7.05 23.73 -6.91
N SER A 162 -7.45 24.99 -6.76
CA SER A 162 -8.17 25.45 -5.58
C SER A 162 -9.51 24.73 -5.41
N GLU A 163 -10.15 24.34 -6.50
CA GLU A 163 -11.47 23.73 -6.53
C GLU A 163 -11.43 22.29 -6.00
N THR A 164 -10.45 21.50 -6.42
CA THR A 164 -10.23 20.14 -5.93
C THR A 164 -9.92 20.16 -4.43
N PHE A 165 -9.03 21.06 -3.99
CA PHE A 165 -8.72 21.21 -2.57
C PHE A 165 -9.92 21.67 -1.73
N ALA A 166 -10.69 22.66 -2.19
CA ALA A 166 -11.90 23.12 -1.50
C ALA A 166 -12.95 22.01 -1.37
N THR A 167 -13.08 21.17 -2.40
CA THR A 167 -13.99 20.02 -2.39
C THR A 167 -13.54 18.98 -1.37
N TRP A 168 -12.25 18.65 -1.35
CA TRP A 168 -11.68 17.75 -0.35
C TRP A 168 -11.92 18.25 1.06
N LEU A 169 -11.65 19.54 1.30
CA LEU A 169 -11.89 20.17 2.59
C LEU A 169 -13.35 20.01 3.03
N ARG A 170 -14.33 20.28 2.15
CA ARG A 170 -15.77 20.11 2.44
C ARG A 170 -16.13 18.69 2.86
N GLN A 171 -15.56 17.69 2.18
CA GLN A 171 -15.78 16.28 2.48
C GLN A 171 -15.11 15.84 3.80
N HIS A 172 -14.00 16.46 4.18
CA HIS A 172 -13.20 16.11 5.36
C HIS A 172 -13.12 17.28 6.37
N PRO A 173 -14.20 17.59 7.12
CA PRO A 173 -14.21 18.72 8.05
C PRO A 173 -13.31 18.46 9.27
N GLY A 174 -12.39 19.40 9.56
CA GLY A 174 -11.54 19.29 10.75
C GLY A 174 -10.37 20.28 10.83
N ALA A 175 -9.85 20.74 9.68
CA ALA A 175 -8.75 21.70 9.65
C ALA A 175 -9.10 23.01 10.36
N GLU A 176 -8.25 23.39 11.32
CA GLU A 176 -8.27 24.69 12.00
C GLU A 176 -7.15 25.59 11.47
N ILE A 177 -5.99 24.99 11.20
CA ILE A 177 -4.78 25.64 10.69
C ILE A 177 -4.41 24.96 9.37
N ILE A 178 -4.12 25.77 8.35
CA ILE A 178 -3.62 25.28 7.06
C ILE A 178 -2.23 25.88 6.85
N CYS A 179 -1.23 25.02 6.77
CA CYS A 179 0.16 25.37 6.49
C CYS A 179 0.45 25.15 5.00
N ARG A 180 0.88 26.20 4.30
CA ARG A 180 1.23 26.12 2.88
C ARG A 180 2.38 27.05 2.51
N ASP A 181 3.06 26.76 1.41
CA ASP A 181 4.02 27.69 0.81
C ASP A 181 3.29 28.83 0.06
N ARG A 182 3.82 30.06 0.16
CA ARG A 182 3.22 31.30 -0.33
C ARG A 182 3.04 31.33 -1.86
N ALA A 183 3.79 30.50 -2.60
CA ALA A 183 3.73 30.43 -4.06
C ALA A 183 2.52 29.64 -4.61
N SER A 184 1.76 28.94 -3.75
CA SER A 184 0.71 28.02 -4.18
C SER A 184 -0.64 28.69 -4.47
N ALA A 185 -1.39 28.18 -5.45
CA ALA A 185 -2.63 28.75 -6.00
C ALA A 185 -3.86 28.70 -5.06
N TYR A 186 -3.73 28.21 -3.82
CA TYR A 186 -4.85 27.84 -2.95
C TYR A 186 -5.51 29.00 -2.20
N THR A 187 -5.06 30.24 -2.37
CA THR A 187 -5.57 31.43 -1.65
C THR A 187 -7.10 31.61 -1.79
N ARG A 188 -7.70 31.22 -2.93
CA ARG A 188 -9.16 31.35 -3.15
C ARG A 188 -9.99 30.22 -2.56
N ALA A 189 -9.44 29.01 -2.41
CA ALA A 189 -10.16 27.83 -1.93
C ALA A 189 -10.68 28.01 -0.49
N GLU A 190 -9.87 28.67 0.33
CA GLU A 190 -10.11 28.88 1.76
C GLU A 190 -11.35 29.74 2.02
N GLY A 191 -11.67 30.71 1.16
CA GLY A 191 -12.78 31.64 1.32
C GLY A 191 -14.19 31.03 1.11
N SER A 192 -14.28 29.82 0.55
CA SER A 192 -15.55 29.21 0.10
C SER A 192 -16.35 28.47 1.19
N ARG A 193 -15.95 28.56 2.46
CA ARG A 193 -16.61 27.88 3.60
C ARG A 193 -17.24 28.90 4.55
N PRO A 194 -18.49 28.70 5.03
CA PRO A 194 -19.11 29.59 5.99
C PRO A 194 -18.24 29.68 7.26
N ARG A 195 -17.95 30.91 7.67
CA ARG A 195 -17.24 31.21 8.93
C ARG A 195 -18.03 30.63 10.10
N ARG A 196 -17.41 29.79 10.93
CA ARG A 196 -17.95 29.51 12.27
C ARG A 196 -17.81 30.79 13.11
N PRO A 197 -18.82 31.22 13.88
CA PRO A 197 -18.65 32.34 14.79
C PRO A 197 -17.58 31.99 15.83
N GLY A 198 -16.51 32.78 15.92
CA GLY A 198 -15.43 32.62 16.91
C GLY A 198 -14.15 31.89 16.45
N GLY A 199 -14.13 31.24 15.28
CA GLY A 199 -12.93 30.57 14.76
C GLY A 199 -12.07 31.49 13.89
N ARG A 200 -10.92 31.96 14.39
CA ARG A 200 -9.91 32.61 13.55
C ARG A 200 -9.22 31.55 12.69
N ARG A 201 -9.34 31.65 11.37
CA ARG A 201 -8.46 30.91 10.45
C ARG A 201 -7.07 31.51 10.55
N GLN A 202 -6.12 30.75 11.05
CA GLN A 202 -4.71 31.13 10.99
C GLN A 202 -4.09 30.39 9.80
N VAL A 203 -3.77 31.16 8.76
CA VAL A 203 -2.93 30.70 7.66
C VAL A 203 -1.52 31.04 8.07
N ALA A 204 -0.77 30.01 8.48
CA ALA A 204 0.63 30.16 8.82
C ALA A 204 1.46 29.66 7.63
N SER A 205 2.45 30.45 7.22
CA SER A 205 3.48 29.98 6.30
C SER A 205 4.33 28.91 6.99
N ALA A 206 4.81 27.92 6.24
CA ALA A 206 5.67 26.87 6.80
C ALA A 206 6.88 27.44 7.57
N SER A 207 7.44 28.57 7.12
CA SER A 207 8.53 29.29 7.80
C SER A 207 8.20 29.75 9.22
N GLU A 208 6.92 30.05 9.52
CA GLU A 208 6.49 30.51 10.84
C GLU A 208 6.35 29.35 11.85
N PHE A 209 6.25 28.10 11.37
CA PHE A 209 6.07 26.91 12.20
C PHE A 209 7.39 26.16 12.45
N PHE A 210 8.27 26.10 11.44
CA PHE A 210 9.58 25.41 11.55
C PHE A 210 10.67 26.25 12.22
N GLY A 211 10.44 27.54 12.49
CA GLY A 211 11.41 28.47 13.08
C GLY A 211 11.78 28.26 14.56
N ARG A 212 11.44 27.12 15.17
CA ARG A 212 11.76 26.82 16.59
C ARG A 212 12.31 25.40 16.85
N GLY A 213 12.76 24.68 15.82
CA GLY A 213 13.18 23.27 15.95
C GLY A 213 14.61 22.95 15.50
N GLY A 214 15.46 23.96 15.32
CA GLY A 214 16.82 23.76 14.83
C GLY A 214 17.85 24.33 15.77
N GLU A 215 18.20 23.57 16.82
CA GLU A 215 19.48 23.59 17.55
C GLU A 215 19.35 22.65 18.76
N ASP A 216 19.74 21.39 18.57
CA ASP A 216 20.34 20.52 19.61
C ASP A 216 20.70 19.17 18.97
N LEU A 217 21.70 19.20 18.09
CA LEU A 217 22.50 18.01 17.79
C LEU A 217 23.63 17.98 18.83
N SER A 218 23.40 17.27 19.94
CA SER A 218 24.46 16.95 20.89
C SER A 218 25.53 16.11 20.18
N PRO A 219 26.84 16.41 20.34
CA PRO A 219 27.89 15.63 19.72
C PRO A 219 28.00 14.23 20.36
N THR A 220 27.95 13.19 19.53
CA THR A 220 28.16 11.79 19.93
C THR A 220 29.59 11.61 20.48
N PRO A 221 29.79 11.03 21.68
CA PRO A 221 31.14 10.73 22.16
C PRO A 221 31.73 9.54 21.38
N PRO A 222 33.06 9.51 21.16
CA PRO A 222 33.72 8.43 20.43
C PRO A 222 33.72 7.14 21.27
N LEU A 223 33.53 6.00 20.59
CA LEU A 223 33.60 4.67 21.17
C LEU A 223 35.05 4.31 21.55
N PRO A 224 35.29 3.65 22.70
CA PRO A 224 36.62 3.17 23.07
C PRO A 224 37.04 1.95 22.23
N ALA A 225 38.36 1.83 22.02
CA ALA A 225 39.04 0.73 21.33
C ALA A 225 39.06 -0.57 22.13
#